data_AF-A0A920SJT4-F1
#
_entry.id   AF-A0A920SJT4-F1
#
_cell.length_a   1.000
_cell.length_b   1.000
_cell.length_c   1.000
_cell.angle_alpha   90.00
_cell.angle_beta   90.00
_cell.angle_gamma   90.00
#
_symmetry.space_group_name_H-M   'P 1'
#
loop_
_entity.id
_entity.type
_entity.pdbx_description
1 polymer ?
#
loop_
_entity_poly.entity_id
_entity_poly.type
_entity_poly.pdbx_seq_one_letter_code
_entity_poly.pdbx_strand_id
1 'polypeptide(L)'
;MSRFSFILRDRVATTAIMLMVVCAVVFIWRSLERPEVPTFIPTVTTPAEVGIEQDARTVTVDASDPEVWRFFDFSRGSVVEVPGAEEWDIAFRRFQIIANGGRGMEGQAGATSLEDITFESVSSVPEIGYVMAERNDSVNAVLEDWYNYSITSHLLQPKPIVYAIRTADGRYAKLEILGYYCVGVLPGCTTFRYVYQGGGGTDVISN
;
A
#
# COMPACT_ATOMS: atom_id res chain seq x y z
N MET A 1 -52.17 32.10 32.50
CA MET A 1 -50.93 31.67 31.81
C MET A 1 -51.10 30.21 31.44
N SER A 2 -51.14 29.95 30.14
CA SER A 2 -52.11 29.05 29.49
C SER A 2 -51.51 27.68 29.15
N ARG A 3 -52.33 26.62 29.23
CA ARG A 3 -52.05 25.19 28.94
C ARG A 3 -51.18 24.93 27.70
N PHE A 4 -51.17 25.85 26.73
CA PHE A 4 -50.30 25.81 25.56
C PHE A 4 -48.80 25.78 25.89
N SER A 5 -48.34 26.49 26.92
CA SER A 5 -46.92 26.49 27.32
C SER A 5 -46.47 25.13 27.88
N PHE A 6 -47.37 24.39 28.54
CA PHE A 6 -47.06 23.09 29.12
C PHE A 6 -46.97 21.99 28.03
N ILE A 7 -47.88 22.01 27.06
CA ILE A 7 -47.92 21.05 25.93
C ILE A 7 -46.74 21.28 24.96
N LEU A 8 -46.35 22.54 24.72
CA LEU A 8 -45.19 22.86 23.87
C LEU A 8 -43.87 22.39 24.53
N ARG A 9 -43.75 22.55 25.85
CA ARG A 9 -42.56 22.13 26.63
C ARG A 9 -42.40 20.60 26.64
N ASP A 10 -43.49 19.86 26.67
CA ASP A 10 -43.49 18.39 26.64
C ASP A 10 -43.12 17.83 25.25
N ARG A 11 -43.60 18.47 24.17
CA ARG A 11 -43.19 18.14 22.79
C ARG A 11 -41.72 18.45 22.50
N VAL A 12 -41.20 19.57 23.01
CA VAL A 12 -39.78 19.91 22.89
C VAL A 12 -38.92 18.93 23.69
N ALA A 13 -39.33 18.58 24.92
CA ALA A 13 -38.60 17.63 25.76
C ALA A 13 -38.54 16.22 25.14
N THR A 14 -39.67 15.71 24.65
CA THR A 14 -39.75 14.40 23.97
C THR A 14 -38.92 14.36 22.69
N THR A 15 -38.94 15.43 21.89
CA THR A 15 -38.10 15.54 20.69
C THR A 15 -36.61 15.56 21.04
N ALA A 16 -36.22 16.32 22.08
CA ALA A 16 -34.83 16.39 22.54
C ALA A 16 -34.33 15.04 23.09
N ILE A 17 -35.16 14.32 23.84
CA ILE A 17 -34.83 12.98 24.34
C ILE A 17 -34.68 11.99 23.18
N MET A 18 -35.59 12.00 22.20
CA MET A 18 -35.49 11.14 21.02
C MET A 18 -34.22 11.42 20.21
N LEU A 19 -33.85 12.69 20.02
CA LEU A 19 -32.58 13.06 19.35
C LEU A 19 -31.36 12.57 20.14
N MET A 20 -31.35 12.74 21.46
CA MET A 20 -30.26 12.21 22.30
C MET A 20 -30.14 10.69 22.23
N VAL A 21 -31.27 9.97 22.23
CA VAL A 21 -31.27 8.50 22.09
C VAL A 21 -30.77 8.10 20.71
N VAL A 22 -31.20 8.76 19.63
CA VAL A 22 -30.70 8.48 18.28
C VAL A 22 -29.20 8.77 18.19
N CYS A 23 -28.72 9.90 18.71
CA CYS A 23 -27.29 10.21 18.76
C CYS A 23 -26.51 9.17 19.57
N ALA A 24 -27.02 8.73 20.72
CA ALA A 24 -26.39 7.70 21.53
C ALA A 24 -26.34 6.35 20.80
N VAL A 25 -27.43 5.95 20.13
CA VAL A 25 -27.47 4.72 19.32
C VAL A 25 -26.49 4.82 18.16
N VAL A 26 -26.44 5.94 17.43
CA VAL A 26 -25.48 6.14 16.33
C VAL A 26 -24.04 6.14 16.85
N PHE A 27 -23.79 6.74 18.02
CA PHE A 27 -22.46 6.76 18.63
C PHE A 27 -22.02 5.36 19.08
N ILE A 28 -22.91 4.61 19.75
CA ILE A 28 -22.64 3.22 20.15
C ILE A 28 -22.44 2.35 18.91
N TRP A 29 -23.29 2.49 17.90
CA TRP A 29 -23.18 1.74 16.65
C TRP A 29 -21.84 2.00 15.95
N ARG A 30 -21.48 3.28 15.72
CA ARG A 30 -20.18 3.65 15.15
C ARG A 30 -19.00 3.22 16.02
N SER A 31 -19.16 3.18 17.34
CA SER A 31 -18.12 2.69 18.25
C SER A 31 -17.95 1.18 18.20
N LEU A 32 -18.95 0.43 17.75
CA LEU A 32 -18.91 -1.03 17.63
C LEU A 32 -18.56 -1.51 16.21
N GLU A 33 -18.70 -0.65 15.20
CA GLU A 33 -18.20 -0.90 13.84
C GLU A 33 -16.68 -1.09 13.88
N ARG A 34 -16.23 -2.34 13.65
CA ARG A 34 -14.82 -2.63 13.46
C ARG A 34 -14.47 -2.26 12.03
N PRO A 35 -13.51 -1.35 11.79
CA PRO A 35 -13.08 -1.05 10.43
C PRO A 35 -12.53 -2.32 9.79
N GLU A 36 -13.16 -2.73 8.69
CA GLU A 36 -12.72 -3.86 7.90
C GLU A 36 -11.56 -3.41 7.00
N VAL A 37 -10.43 -4.09 7.12
CA VAL A 37 -9.28 -3.94 6.24
C VAL A 37 -9.07 -5.24 5.48
N PRO A 38 -8.68 -5.18 4.20
CA PRO A 38 -8.40 -6.39 3.44
C PRO A 38 -7.21 -7.12 4.07
N THR A 39 -7.33 -8.43 4.19
CA THR A 39 -6.30 -9.31 4.71
C THR A 39 -5.87 -10.31 3.66
N PHE A 40 -4.58 -10.62 3.61
CA PHE A 40 -4.00 -11.46 2.56
C PHE A 40 -3.19 -12.61 3.15
N ILE A 41 -3.00 -13.66 2.36
CA ILE A 41 -2.12 -14.79 2.69
C ILE A 41 -0.78 -14.52 1.98
N PRO A 42 0.36 -14.61 2.69
CA PRO A 42 1.67 -14.50 2.06
C PRO A 42 1.81 -15.37 0.82
N THR A 43 2.29 -14.78 -0.26
CA THR A 43 2.51 -15.48 -1.52
C THR A 43 3.76 -16.32 -1.40
N VAL A 44 3.63 -17.62 -1.70
CA VAL A 44 4.77 -18.55 -1.79
C VAL A 44 5.02 -18.83 -3.26
N THR A 45 6.07 -18.23 -3.81
CA THR A 45 6.52 -18.45 -5.19
C THR A 45 7.98 -18.87 -5.20
N THR A 46 8.30 -19.81 -6.10
CA THR A 46 9.69 -20.14 -6.40
C THR A 46 10.26 -19.08 -7.34
N PRO A 47 11.44 -18.50 -7.06
CA PRO A 47 12.06 -17.54 -7.95
C PRO A 47 12.31 -18.13 -9.34
N ALA A 48 11.71 -17.53 -10.37
CA ALA A 48 11.90 -17.90 -11.76
C ALA A 48 11.75 -16.67 -12.65
N GLU A 49 12.65 -16.52 -13.62
CA GLU A 49 12.63 -15.40 -14.56
C GLU A 49 11.30 -15.32 -15.32
N VAL A 50 10.67 -14.16 -15.24
CA VAL A 50 9.40 -13.81 -15.88
C VAL A 50 9.59 -13.54 -17.37
N GLY A 51 10.79 -13.11 -17.78
CA GLY A 51 11.08 -12.75 -19.15
C GLY A 51 10.36 -11.45 -19.57
N ILE A 52 9.71 -11.46 -20.73
CA ILE A 52 9.08 -10.27 -21.34
C ILE A 52 7.56 -10.20 -21.13
N GLU A 53 7.00 -11.12 -20.35
CA GLU A 53 5.57 -11.15 -20.03
C GLU A 53 5.20 -9.96 -19.13
N GLN A 54 4.12 -9.26 -19.47
CA GLN A 54 3.64 -8.05 -18.78
C GLN A 54 2.30 -8.27 -18.07
N ASP A 55 2.01 -9.49 -17.67
CA ASP A 55 0.76 -9.80 -16.98
C ASP A 55 0.74 -9.16 -15.60
N ALA A 56 -0.41 -8.61 -15.20
CA ALA A 56 -0.58 -8.06 -13.87
C ALA A 56 -0.51 -9.18 -12.82
N ARG A 57 0.34 -9.01 -11.82
CA ARG A 57 0.58 -9.97 -10.76
C ARG A 57 0.27 -9.35 -9.41
N THR A 58 -0.34 -10.13 -8.52
CA THR A 58 -0.56 -9.73 -7.13
C THR A 58 0.32 -10.58 -6.22
N VAL A 59 1.09 -9.92 -5.36
CA VAL A 59 2.01 -10.56 -4.42
C VAL A 59 1.77 -10.01 -3.02
N THR A 60 1.79 -10.89 -2.04
CA THR A 60 1.80 -10.57 -0.61
C THR A 60 3.14 -10.98 0.00
N VAL A 61 3.90 -10.02 0.48
CA VAL A 61 5.20 -10.23 1.15
C VAL A 61 4.99 -10.23 2.66
N ASP A 62 5.46 -11.27 3.35
CA ASP A 62 5.47 -11.33 4.82
C ASP A 62 6.68 -10.57 5.40
N ALA A 63 6.50 -9.28 5.61
CA ALA A 63 7.41 -8.36 6.27
C ALA A 63 6.99 -8.06 7.72
N SER A 64 6.41 -9.05 8.41
CA SER A 64 5.93 -8.89 9.80
C SER A 64 7.06 -8.74 10.82
N ASP A 65 8.25 -9.26 10.54
CA ASP A 65 9.45 -9.11 11.36
C ASP A 65 10.00 -7.67 11.29
N PRO A 66 10.14 -6.94 12.41
CA PRO A 66 10.66 -5.57 12.41
C PRO A 66 12.19 -5.47 12.24
N GLU A 67 12.92 -6.57 12.34
CA GLU A 67 14.39 -6.60 12.24
C GLU A 67 14.86 -7.01 10.84
N VAL A 68 14.00 -7.70 10.08
CA VAL A 68 14.37 -8.32 8.80
C VAL A 68 13.72 -7.61 7.61
N TRP A 69 14.54 -7.21 6.65
CA TRP A 69 14.07 -6.79 5.33
C TRP A 69 13.73 -8.00 4.46
N ARG A 70 12.58 -7.95 3.79
CA ARG A 70 12.19 -8.91 2.76
C ARG A 70 12.44 -8.29 1.39
N PHE A 71 13.40 -8.85 0.67
CA PHE A 71 13.81 -8.38 -0.65
C PHE A 71 12.94 -9.02 -1.73
N PHE A 72 12.48 -8.22 -2.68
CA PHE A 72 11.64 -8.65 -3.79
C PHE A 72 12.29 -8.25 -5.11
N ASP A 73 12.22 -9.16 -6.07
CA ASP A 73 12.76 -9.01 -7.41
C ASP A 73 11.62 -9.15 -8.42
N PHE A 74 11.38 -8.09 -9.20
CA PHE A 74 10.31 -8.07 -10.20
C PHE A 74 10.60 -9.03 -11.35
N SER A 75 11.87 -9.21 -11.72
CA SER A 75 12.28 -10.12 -12.79
C SER A 75 11.98 -11.58 -12.46
N ARG A 76 11.94 -11.93 -11.17
CA ARG A 76 11.59 -13.28 -10.67
C ARG A 76 10.20 -13.39 -10.08
N GLY A 77 9.52 -12.26 -9.91
CA GLY A 77 8.20 -12.16 -9.30
C GLY A 77 8.10 -12.80 -7.90
N SER A 78 9.18 -12.72 -7.11
CA SER A 78 9.28 -13.46 -5.85
C SER A 78 10.18 -12.74 -4.83
N VAL A 79 10.03 -13.15 -3.57
CA VAL A 79 10.96 -12.77 -2.50
C VAL A 79 12.26 -13.55 -2.66
N VAL A 80 13.39 -12.87 -2.50
CA VAL A 80 14.74 -13.43 -2.59
C VAL A 80 15.41 -13.36 -1.22
N GLU A 81 15.83 -14.50 -0.69
CA GLU A 81 16.33 -14.59 0.70
C GLU A 81 17.79 -14.10 0.85
N VAL A 82 18.63 -14.32 -0.16
CA VAL A 82 20.04 -13.92 -0.17
C VAL A 82 20.38 -13.30 -1.52
N PRO A 83 19.88 -12.10 -1.83
CA PRO A 83 20.14 -11.49 -3.12
C PRO A 83 21.59 -11.00 -3.21
N GLY A 84 22.19 -11.14 -4.40
CA GLY A 84 23.32 -10.32 -4.82
C GLY A 84 22.96 -8.83 -4.92
N ALA A 85 23.96 -8.00 -5.23
CA ALA A 85 23.84 -6.55 -5.12
C ALA A 85 22.74 -5.93 -6.01
N GLU A 86 22.46 -6.50 -7.19
CA GLU A 86 21.40 -6.08 -8.12
C GLU A 86 20.27 -7.12 -8.23
N GLU A 87 20.27 -8.17 -7.40
CA GLU A 87 19.27 -9.26 -7.49
C GLU A 87 17.98 -8.98 -6.70
N TRP A 88 17.76 -7.73 -6.33
CA TRP A 88 16.55 -7.27 -5.66
C TRP A 88 16.25 -5.83 -6.07
N ASP A 89 14.98 -5.48 -6.17
CA ASP A 89 14.55 -4.18 -6.66
C ASP A 89 13.93 -3.32 -5.57
N ILE A 90 13.10 -3.97 -4.74
CA ILE A 90 12.34 -3.33 -3.68
C ILE A 90 12.35 -4.24 -2.46
N ALA A 91 12.39 -3.66 -1.26
CA ALA A 91 12.35 -4.42 -0.03
C ALA A 91 11.35 -3.82 0.96
N PHE A 92 10.79 -4.70 1.79
CA PHE A 92 9.75 -4.38 2.75
C PHE A 92 10.18 -4.78 4.16
N ARG A 93 9.92 -3.92 5.13
CA ARG A 93 10.09 -4.22 6.56
C ARG A 93 9.00 -3.49 7.33
N ARG A 94 8.03 -4.23 7.87
CA ARG A 94 6.79 -3.64 8.37
C ARG A 94 6.18 -2.76 7.27
N PHE A 95 5.77 -1.54 7.59
CA PHE A 95 5.22 -0.58 6.63
C PHE A 95 6.29 0.19 5.85
N GLN A 96 7.58 -0.05 6.13
CA GLN A 96 8.70 0.62 5.48
C GLN A 96 9.01 -0.04 4.14
N ILE A 97 9.34 0.78 3.15
CA ILE A 97 9.67 0.35 1.79
C ILE A 97 10.94 1.07 1.33
N ILE A 98 11.85 0.31 0.74
CA ILE A 98 13.09 0.83 0.15
C ILE A 98 13.27 0.24 -1.26
N ALA A 99 13.78 1.04 -2.19
CA ALA A 99 14.21 0.60 -3.51
C ALA A 99 15.73 0.47 -3.53
N ASN A 100 16.26 -0.55 -4.23
CA ASN A 100 17.70 -0.81 -4.38
C ASN A 100 18.43 0.24 -5.24
N GLY A 101 18.57 1.44 -4.71
CA GLY A 101 19.31 2.51 -5.35
C GLY A 101 19.49 3.70 -4.43
N GLY A 102 20.63 4.37 -4.59
CA GLY A 102 21.08 5.44 -3.70
C GLY A 102 22.40 5.12 -3.02
N ARG A 103 22.75 5.90 -1.99
CA ARG A 103 24.09 5.80 -1.39
C ARG A 103 24.29 4.46 -0.67
N GLY A 104 25.34 3.73 -1.04
CA GLY A 104 25.68 2.45 -0.40
C GLY A 104 24.90 1.25 -0.91
N MET A 105 24.20 1.41 -2.03
CA MET A 105 23.61 0.33 -2.83
C MET A 105 24.20 0.39 -4.24
N GLU A 106 24.33 -0.75 -4.90
CA GLU A 106 24.91 -0.84 -6.24
C GLU A 106 23.86 -0.64 -7.34
N GLY A 107 22.60 -1.00 -7.06
CA GLY A 107 21.50 -0.83 -7.99
C GLY A 107 21.15 0.64 -8.24
N GLN A 108 20.34 0.85 -9.28
CA GLN A 108 19.84 2.16 -9.69
C GLN A 108 18.33 2.32 -9.51
N ALA A 109 17.74 1.52 -8.62
CA ALA A 109 16.32 1.49 -8.40
C ALA A 109 15.80 2.77 -7.75
N GLY A 110 14.58 3.14 -8.07
CA GLY A 110 13.91 4.30 -7.50
C GLY A 110 12.43 4.30 -7.83
N ALA A 111 11.70 5.25 -7.28
CA ALA A 111 10.26 5.34 -7.44
C ALA A 111 9.81 6.75 -7.81
N THR A 112 8.69 6.85 -8.51
CA THR A 112 7.93 8.09 -8.70
C THR A 112 6.43 7.78 -8.65
N SER A 113 5.62 8.68 -8.12
CA SER A 113 4.17 8.54 -8.09
C SER A 113 3.55 9.04 -9.39
N LEU A 114 2.61 8.29 -9.93
CA LEU A 114 1.78 8.70 -11.07
C LEU A 114 0.50 9.34 -10.51
N GLU A 115 0.46 10.67 -10.52
CA GLU A 115 -0.64 11.45 -9.96
C GLU A 115 -1.94 11.25 -10.77
N ASP A 116 -3.06 11.09 -10.09
CA ASP A 116 -4.43 11.06 -10.65
C ASP A 116 -4.65 10.04 -11.79
N ILE A 117 -3.85 8.97 -11.85
CA ILE A 117 -3.92 7.92 -12.86
C ILE A 117 -4.28 6.58 -12.20
N THR A 118 -5.18 5.81 -12.82
CA THR A 118 -5.52 4.46 -12.34
C THR A 118 -4.55 3.43 -12.88
N PHE A 119 -4.35 2.32 -12.14
CA PHE A 119 -3.43 1.24 -12.54
C PHE A 119 -3.68 0.75 -13.97
N GLU A 120 -4.95 0.65 -14.37
CA GLU A 120 -5.32 0.14 -15.71
C GLU A 120 -5.06 1.15 -16.82
N SER A 121 -5.11 2.45 -16.53
CA SER A 121 -4.83 3.47 -17.54
C SER A 121 -3.33 3.70 -17.79
N VAL A 122 -2.44 3.20 -16.93
CA VAL A 122 -1.00 3.29 -17.15
C VAL A 122 -0.58 2.27 -18.21
N SER A 123 -0.29 2.76 -19.42
CA SER A 123 0.29 1.96 -20.51
C SER A 123 1.80 2.11 -20.64
N SER A 124 2.39 3.18 -20.07
CA SER A 124 3.82 3.45 -20.08
C SER A 124 4.22 4.29 -18.85
N VAL A 125 5.46 4.12 -18.39
CA VAL A 125 6.07 4.90 -17.29
C VAL A 125 7.12 5.89 -17.81
N PRO A 126 7.44 6.97 -17.06
CA PRO A 126 8.52 7.88 -17.45
C PRO A 126 9.90 7.20 -17.41
N GLU A 127 10.87 7.70 -18.17
CA GLU A 127 12.28 7.24 -18.13
C GLU A 127 13.11 7.94 -17.04
N ILE A 128 12.62 9.08 -16.53
CA ILE A 128 13.33 9.95 -15.59
C ILE A 128 12.44 10.36 -14.42
N GLY A 129 13.04 10.93 -13.38
CA GLY A 129 12.30 11.44 -12.21
C GLY A 129 12.14 10.43 -11.07
N TYR A 130 12.84 9.29 -11.14
CA TYR A 130 12.85 8.30 -10.07
C TYR A 130 13.68 8.78 -8.88
N VAL A 131 13.03 8.86 -7.73
CA VAL A 131 13.68 9.16 -6.45
C VAL A 131 14.27 7.89 -5.89
N MET A 132 15.58 7.90 -5.65
CA MET A 132 16.33 6.83 -5.00
C MET A 132 16.22 6.94 -3.47
N ALA A 133 16.57 5.88 -2.74
CA ALA A 133 16.71 6.00 -1.30
C ALA A 133 17.92 6.90 -0.95
N GLU A 134 17.89 7.54 0.22
CA GLU A 134 19.04 8.33 0.65
C GLU A 134 20.26 7.45 0.95
N ARG A 135 20.03 6.28 1.54
CA ARG A 135 21.04 5.30 1.96
C ARG A 135 20.41 3.92 2.22
N ASN A 136 21.24 2.90 2.40
CA ASN A 136 20.82 1.51 2.57
C ASN A 136 20.04 1.18 3.87
N ASP A 137 20.06 2.07 4.88
CA ASP A 137 19.29 1.95 6.12
C ASP A 137 18.12 2.96 6.21
N SER A 138 17.76 3.61 5.10
CA SER A 138 16.62 4.54 5.03
C SER A 138 15.35 3.90 4.47
N VAL A 139 14.34 4.73 4.23
CA VAL A 139 13.19 4.43 3.37
C VAL A 139 13.32 5.20 2.06
N ASN A 140 12.50 4.84 1.06
CA ASN A 140 12.37 5.64 -0.15
C ASN A 140 11.30 6.73 0.05
N ALA A 141 11.66 8.00 -0.15
CA ALA A 141 10.79 9.14 0.16
C ALA A 141 9.46 9.17 -0.63
N VAL A 142 9.41 8.58 -1.82
CA VAL A 142 8.16 8.47 -2.60
C VAL A 142 7.25 7.37 -2.05
N LEU A 143 7.86 6.30 -1.51
CA LEU A 143 7.16 5.11 -1.05
C LEU A 143 6.82 5.17 0.45
N GLU A 144 7.29 6.16 1.21
CA GLU A 144 7.03 6.23 2.65
C GLU A 144 5.58 6.62 2.99
N ASP A 145 4.93 7.38 2.10
CA ASP A 145 3.60 7.96 2.32
C ASP A 145 2.47 7.16 1.61
N TRP A 146 2.67 5.85 1.45
CA TRP A 146 1.75 4.96 0.70
C TRP A 146 0.40 4.72 1.37
N TYR A 147 0.21 5.12 2.63
CA TYR A 147 -0.96 4.81 3.43
C TYR A 147 -1.56 6.03 4.14
N ASN A 148 -2.85 5.95 4.44
CA ASN A 148 -3.52 6.78 5.42
C ASN A 148 -3.52 6.07 6.78
N TYR A 149 -3.09 6.78 7.83
CA TYR A 149 -3.18 6.30 9.20
C TYR A 149 -4.48 6.77 9.86
N SER A 150 -5.30 5.83 10.31
CA SER A 150 -6.47 6.13 11.13
C SER A 150 -6.06 6.22 12.60
N ILE A 151 -6.20 7.39 13.23
CA ILE A 151 -5.91 7.55 14.67
C ILE A 151 -6.92 6.82 15.57
N THR A 152 -8.14 6.59 15.08
CA THR A 152 -9.21 5.94 15.85
C THR A 152 -9.03 4.44 15.89
N SER A 153 -8.65 3.83 14.77
CA SER A 153 -8.50 2.38 14.65
C SER A 153 -7.05 1.91 14.64
N HIS A 154 -6.09 2.84 14.55
CA HIS A 154 -4.67 2.58 14.37
C HIS A 154 -4.33 1.73 13.13
N LEU A 155 -5.23 1.70 12.15
CA LEU A 155 -5.06 0.93 10.91
C LEU A 155 -4.42 1.80 9.82
N LEU A 156 -3.43 1.22 9.12
CA LEU A 156 -2.92 1.70 7.84
C LEU A 156 -3.85 1.25 6.69
N GLN A 157 -4.28 2.19 5.86
CA GLN A 157 -5.07 1.92 4.66
C GLN A 157 -4.30 2.43 3.43
N PRO A 158 -4.04 1.61 2.40
CA PRO A 158 -3.35 2.07 1.22
C PRO A 158 -4.05 3.27 0.56
N LYS A 159 -3.26 4.22 0.08
CA LYS A 159 -3.74 5.26 -0.84
C LYS A 159 -3.85 4.68 -2.25
N PRO A 160 -4.80 5.14 -3.08
CA PRO A 160 -4.94 4.70 -4.47
C PRO A 160 -3.87 5.37 -5.36
N ILE A 161 -2.60 5.11 -5.07
CA ILE A 161 -1.44 5.66 -5.77
C ILE A 161 -0.83 4.56 -6.61
N VAL A 162 -0.63 4.85 -7.89
CA VAL A 162 0.20 4.02 -8.76
C VAL A 162 1.61 4.58 -8.77
N TYR A 163 2.59 3.73 -8.49
CA TYR A 163 4.00 4.07 -8.55
C TYR A 163 4.60 3.52 -9.83
N ALA A 164 5.40 4.31 -10.52
CA ALA A 164 6.40 3.80 -11.43
C ALA A 164 7.66 3.48 -10.64
N ILE A 165 8.21 2.28 -10.85
CA ILE A 165 9.42 1.78 -10.22
C ILE A 165 10.46 1.56 -11.31
N ARG A 166 11.65 2.09 -11.10
CA ARG A 166 12.85 1.68 -11.84
C ARG A 166 13.53 0.59 -11.02
N THR A 167 13.88 -0.54 -11.65
CA THR A 167 14.51 -1.69 -11.00
C THR A 167 16.01 -1.47 -10.80
N ALA A 168 16.66 -2.36 -10.04
CA ALA A 168 18.09 -2.27 -9.74
C ALA A 168 18.95 -2.36 -11.01
N ASP A 169 18.50 -3.12 -12.00
CA ASP A 169 19.15 -3.29 -13.31
C ASP A 169 18.69 -2.26 -14.36
N GLY A 170 17.79 -1.33 -13.99
CA GLY A 170 17.38 -0.20 -14.83
C GLY A 170 16.18 -0.43 -15.75
N ARG A 171 15.44 -1.52 -15.56
CA ARG A 171 14.13 -1.77 -16.17
C ARG A 171 13.03 -1.09 -15.36
N TYR A 172 11.78 -1.41 -15.69
CA TYR A 172 10.63 -0.70 -15.15
C TYR A 172 9.51 -1.63 -14.69
N ALA A 173 8.76 -1.16 -13.71
CA ALA A 173 7.49 -1.72 -13.30
C ALA A 173 6.51 -0.61 -12.94
N LYS A 174 5.21 -0.90 -13.00
CA LYS A 174 4.20 -0.13 -12.26
C LYS A 174 3.73 -0.96 -11.06
N LEU A 175 3.42 -0.30 -9.95
CA LEU A 175 3.04 -0.95 -8.70
C LEU A 175 1.92 -0.16 -8.00
N GLU A 176 0.94 -0.86 -7.44
CA GLU A 176 -0.07 -0.29 -6.54
C GLU A 176 -0.20 -1.18 -5.29
N ILE A 177 -0.19 -0.56 -4.11
CA ILE A 177 -0.33 -1.27 -2.84
C ILE A 177 -1.82 -1.48 -2.53
N LEU A 178 -2.19 -2.72 -2.26
CA LEU A 178 -3.56 -3.18 -2.03
C LEU A 178 -3.87 -3.43 -0.55
N GLY A 179 -2.85 -3.68 0.27
CA GLY A 179 -3.04 -3.92 1.70
C GLY A 179 -1.76 -4.17 2.47
N TYR A 180 -1.92 -4.35 3.78
CA TYR A 180 -0.80 -4.47 4.74
C TYR A 180 -1.01 -5.54 5.82
N TYR A 181 -2.17 -6.17 5.86
CA TYR A 181 -2.52 -7.11 6.91
C TYR A 181 -2.57 -8.54 6.38
N CYS A 182 -2.04 -9.46 7.19
CA CYS A 182 -2.24 -10.88 7.01
C CYS A 182 -3.63 -11.27 7.52
N VAL A 183 -4.04 -12.51 7.24
CA VAL A 183 -5.25 -13.10 7.85
C VAL A 183 -5.23 -12.90 9.38
N GLY A 184 -6.36 -12.48 9.93
CA GLY A 184 -6.47 -12.14 11.36
C GLY A 184 -6.06 -10.70 11.70
N VAL A 185 -5.89 -9.83 10.69
CA VAL A 185 -5.49 -8.41 10.86
C VAL A 185 -4.11 -8.28 11.52
N LEU A 186 -3.22 -9.23 11.22
CA LEU A 186 -1.84 -9.18 11.68
C LEU A 186 -1.04 -8.23 10.77
N PRO A 187 -0.35 -7.21 11.30
CA PRO A 187 0.35 -6.23 10.47
C PRO A 187 1.66 -6.79 9.88
N GLY A 188 1.98 -6.37 8.66
CA GLY A 188 3.25 -6.69 8.01
C GLY A 188 3.15 -7.52 6.74
N CYS A 189 1.94 -7.87 6.28
CA CYS A 189 1.75 -8.50 4.97
C CYS A 189 1.47 -7.44 3.90
N THR A 190 2.53 -6.80 3.41
CA THR A 190 2.41 -5.83 2.32
C THR A 190 1.97 -6.55 1.05
N THR A 191 0.78 -6.21 0.58
CA THR A 191 0.20 -6.76 -0.64
C THR A 191 0.15 -5.70 -1.70
N PHE A 192 0.65 -6.01 -2.88
CA PHE A 192 0.67 -5.09 -4.00
C PHE A 192 0.38 -5.84 -5.29
N ARG A 193 -0.16 -5.11 -6.27
CA ARG A 193 -0.19 -5.54 -7.66
C ARG A 193 0.86 -4.81 -8.46
N TYR A 194 1.42 -5.46 -9.46
CA TYR A 194 2.41 -4.86 -10.34
C TYR A 194 2.34 -5.43 -11.76
N VAL A 195 2.90 -4.68 -12.70
CA VAL A 195 3.29 -5.15 -14.04
C VAL A 195 4.77 -4.82 -14.20
N TYR A 196 5.56 -5.79 -14.63
CA TYR A 196 7.00 -5.65 -14.85
C TYR A 196 7.33 -5.69 -16.35
N GLN A 197 8.27 -4.84 -16.76
CA GLN A 197 8.74 -4.70 -18.13
C GLN A 197 10.14 -5.30 -18.29
N GLY A 198 10.22 -6.60 -18.55
CA GLY A 198 11.49 -7.31 -18.75
C GLY A 198 12.11 -7.19 -20.15
N GLY A 199 11.43 -6.54 -21.11
CA GLY A 199 11.91 -6.29 -22.47
C GLY A 199 12.77 -5.03 -22.64
N GLY A 200 12.84 -4.16 -21.62
CA GLY A 200 13.68 -2.96 -21.62
C GLY A 200 13.03 -1.70 -22.22
N GLY A 201 11.75 -1.78 -22.58
CA GLY A 201 10.93 -0.60 -22.87
C GLY A 201 10.38 0.07 -21.60
N THR A 202 9.51 1.06 -21.77
CA THR A 202 8.75 1.69 -20.66
C THR A 202 7.28 1.29 -20.66
N ASP A 203 6.84 0.47 -21.61
CA ASP A 203 5.49 -0.06 -21.67
C ASP A 203 5.21 -0.98 -20.47
N VAL A 204 4.04 -0.80 -19.85
CA VAL A 204 3.61 -1.57 -18.67
C VAL A 204 2.12 -1.87 -18.78
N ILE A 205 1.75 -2.46 -19.92
CA ILE A 205 0.35 -2.73 -20.24
C ILE A 205 -0.08 -3.97 -19.44
N SER A 206 -1.15 -3.84 -18.65
CA SER A 206 -1.83 -5.04 -18.13
C SER A 206 -2.63 -5.61 -19.29
N ASN A 207 -2.23 -6.76 -19.82
CA ASN A 207 -3.12 -7.55 -20.67
C ASN A 207 -4.31 -8.11 -19.87
#